data_AF-A0A955WGJ3-F1
#
_entry.id   AF-A0A955WGJ3-F1
#
_cell.length_a   1.000
_cell.length_b   1.000
_cell.length_c   1.000
_cell.angle_alpha   90.00
_cell.angle_beta   90.00
_cell.angle_gamma   90.00
#
_symmetry.space_group_name_H-M   'P 1'
#
loop_
_entity.id
_entity.type
_entity.pdbx_description
1 polymer ?
#
loop_
_entity_poly.entity_id
_entity_poly.type
_entity_poly.pdbx_seq_one_letter_code
_entity_poly.pdbx_strand_id
1 'polypeptide(L)' 'MNPLTLKLSLEEINLILEALGTQPYIRVHETIARIQQQARAQLAPQRVRPVDEDNPVIEQAG' A
#
# COMPACT_ATOMS: atom_id res chain seq x y z
N MET A 1 -14.90 12.35 -11.69
CA MET A 1 -15.19 10.95 -11.29
C MET A 1 -14.94 10.82 -9.81
N ASN A 2 -15.78 10.07 -9.10
CA ASN A 2 -15.66 9.89 -7.65
C ASN A 2 -14.73 8.69 -7.37
N PRO A 3 -13.78 8.80 -6.42
CA PRO A 3 -12.91 7.67 -6.08
C PRO A 3 -13.71 6.56 -5.40
N LEU A 4 -13.41 5.30 -5.76
CA LEU A 4 -13.96 4.10 -5.12
C LEU A 4 -12.80 3.32 -4.47
N THR A 5 -13.00 2.86 -3.24
CA THR A 5 -12.04 1.98 -2.54
C THR A 5 -12.56 0.55 -2.56
N LEU A 6 -11.76 -0.37 -3.09
CA LEU A 6 -12.05 -1.80 -3.11
C LEU A 6 -11.03 -2.53 -2.21
N LYS A 7 -11.50 -3.51 -1.45
CA LYS A 7 -10.62 -4.47 -0.75
C LYS A 7 -10.58 -5.73 -1.59
N LEU A 8 -9.41 -6.01 -2.16
CA LEU A 8 -9.17 -7.17 -3.02
C LEU A 8 -7.99 -7.95 -2.46
N SER A 9 -8.00 -9.26 -2.64
CA SER A 9 -6.86 -10.11 -2.35
C SER A 9 -5.75 -9.89 -3.39
N LEU A 10 -4.54 -10.37 -3.07
CA LEU A 10 -3.43 -10.35 -4.04
C LEU A 10 -3.76 -11.17 -5.29
N GLU A 11 -4.45 -12.29 -5.12
CA GLU A 11 -4.87 -13.17 -6.23
C GLU A 11 -5.87 -12.46 -7.15
N GLU A 12 -6.86 -11.77 -6.59
CA GLU A 12 -7.84 -10.99 -7.35
C GLU A 12 -7.17 -9.84 -8.11
N ILE A 13 -6.19 -9.16 -7.49
CA ILE A 13 -5.40 -8.12 -8.16
C ILE A 13 -4.59 -8.69 -9.31
N ASN A 14 -3.94 -9.84 -9.14
CA ASN A 14 -3.17 -10.48 -10.20
C ASN A 14 -4.07 -10.86 -11.39
N LEU A 15 -5.24 -11.45 -11.12
CA LEU A 15 -6.21 -11.79 -12.16
C LEU A 15 -6.66 -10.55 -12.96
N ILE A 16 -6.91 -9.43 -12.27
CA ILE A 16 -7.26 -8.16 -12.94
C ILE A 16 -6.10 -7.66 -13.80
N LEU A 17 -4.86 -7.71 -13.30
CA LEU A 17 -3.68 -7.28 -14.05
C LEU A 17 -3.44 -8.16 -15.29
N GLU A 18 -3.63 -9.47 -15.17
CA GLU A 18 -3.58 -10.41 -16.30
C GLU A 18 -4.65 -10.09 -17.35
N ALA A 19 -5.89 -9.87 -16.93
CA ALA A 19 -6.97 -9.49 -17.83
C ALA A 19 -6.69 -8.16 -18.55
N LEU A 20 -6.15 -7.16 -17.85
CA LEU A 20 -5.75 -5.89 -18.46
C LEU A 20 -4.59 -6.06 -19.46
N GLY A 21 -3.68 -7.00 -19.22
CA GLY A 21 -2.59 -7.34 -20.14
C GLY A 21 -3.05 -7.86 -21.50
N THR A 22 -4.29 -8.35 -21.61
CA THR A 22 -4.88 -8.80 -22.88
C THR A 22 -5.43 -7.67 -23.75
N GLN A 23 -5.46 -6.44 -23.23
CA GLN A 23 -6.01 -5.26 -23.91
C GLN A 23 -4.89 -4.41 -24.56
N PRO A 24 -5.22 -3.53 -25.53
CA PRO A 24 -4.24 -2.61 -26.10
C PRO A 24 -3.60 -1.72 -25.02
N TYR A 25 -2.27 -1.68 -24.98
CA TYR A 25 -1.49 -0.97 -23.95
C TYR A 25 -1.93 0.49 -23.75
N ILE A 26 -2.22 1.21 -24.84
CA ILE A 26 -2.68 2.62 -24.82
C ILE A 26 -3.95 2.84 -24.00
N ARG A 27 -4.76 1.79 -23.79
CA ARG A 27 -5.99 1.86 -22.98
C ARG A 27 -5.76 1.56 -21.51
N VAL A 28 -4.75 0.77 -21.17
CA VAL A 28 -4.60 0.17 -19.84
C VAL A 28 -3.42 0.70 -19.03
N HIS A 29 -2.44 1.36 -19.65
CA HIS A 29 -1.21 1.75 -18.97
C HIS A 29 -1.45 2.63 -17.74
N GLU A 30 -2.38 3.58 -17.80
CA GLU A 30 -2.70 4.46 -16.66
C GLU A 30 -3.44 3.71 -15.55
N THR A 31 -4.27 2.75 -15.92
CA THR A 31 -5.02 1.93 -14.97
C THR A 31 -4.05 1.01 -14.22
N ILE A 32 -3.15 0.34 -14.93
CA ILE A 32 -2.11 -0.51 -14.34
C ILE A 32 -1.21 0.31 -13.41
N ALA A 33 -0.75 1.48 -13.85
CA ALA A 33 0.09 2.35 -13.02
C ALA A 33 -0.63 2.77 -11.71
N ARG A 34 -1.92 3.12 -11.78
CA ARG A 34 -2.73 3.47 -10.61
C ARG A 34 -2.93 2.30 -9.65
N ILE A 35 -3.14 1.09 -10.16
CA ILE A 35 -3.24 -0.13 -9.34
C ILE A 35 -1.91 -0.38 -8.62
N GLN A 36 -0.79 -0.32 -9.34
CA GLN A 36 0.54 -0.53 -8.76
C GLN A 36 0.88 0.50 -7.68
N GLN A 37 0.53 1.77 -7.88
CA GLN A 37 0.73 2.83 -6.89
C GLN A 37 -0.02 2.52 -5.59
N GLN A 38 -1.29 2.11 -5.68
CA GLN A 38 -2.11 1.76 -4.52
C GLN A 38 -1.59 0.51 -3.80
N ALA A 39 -1.15 -0.51 -4.54
CA ALA A 39 -0.57 -1.72 -3.97
C ALA A 39 0.74 -1.42 -3.20
N ARG A 40 1.63 -0.59 -3.75
CA ARG A 40 2.88 -0.19 -3.10
C ARG A 40 2.65 0.53 -1.77
N ALA A 41 1.60 1.37 -1.68
CA ALA A 41 1.25 2.05 -0.44
C ALA A 41 0.80 1.08 0.67
N GLN A 42 0.25 -0.08 0.29
CA GLN A 42 -0.20 -1.12 1.23
C GLN A 42 0.91 -2.11 1.59
N LEU A 43 1.84 -2.37 0.67
CA LEU A 43 2.96 -3.29 0.86
C LEU A 43 4.20 -2.64 1.49
N ALA A 44 4.24 -1.30 1.55
CA ALA A 44 5.30 -0.62 2.29
C ALA A 44 5.26 -1.09 3.75
N PRO A 45 6.36 -1.65 4.29
CA PRO A 45 6.40 -2.07 5.68
C PRO A 45 6.02 -0.85 6.51
N GLN A 46 4.92 -0.96 7.27
CA GLN A 46 4.66 -0.02 8.34
C GLN A 46 5.93 -0.01 9.16
N ARG A 47 6.65 1.13 9.12
CA ARG A 47 7.78 1.36 10.02
C ARG A 47 7.20 1.14 11.41
N VAL A 48 7.48 -0.03 11.97
CA VAL A 48 7.31 -0.31 13.38
C VAL A 48 8.15 0.76 14.04
N ARG A 49 7.51 1.78 14.61
CA ARG A 49 8.22 2.70 15.51
C ARG A 49 8.75 1.79 16.62
N PRO A 50 10.07 1.74 16.87
CA PRO A 50 10.55 1.13 18.11
C PRO A 50 9.76 1.81 19.22
N VAL A 51 9.06 1.01 20.01
CA VAL A 51 8.50 1.48 21.27
C VAL A 51 9.74 1.89 22.06
N ASP A 52 9.90 3.19 22.34
CA ASP A 52 11.01 3.67 23.16
C ASP A 52 10.98 2.87 24.47
N GLU A 53 11.95 1.97 24.63
CA GLU A 53 12.17 1.17 25.83
C GLU A 53 12.32 2.14 27.00
N ASP A 54 11.30 2.18 27.85
CA ASP A 54 11.32 2.58 29.25
C ASP A 54 12.54 3.44 29.65
N ASN A 55 12.54 4.70 29.21
CA ASN A 55 13.45 5.73 29.68
C ASN A 55 13.04 6.07 31.13
N PRO A 56 13.79 5.67 32.18
CA PRO A 56 13.46 6.11 33.52
C PRO A 56 13.84 7.58 33.62
N VAL A 57 12.84 8.46 33.65
CA VAL A 57 13.04 9.84 34.06
C VAL A 57 13.44 9.80 35.53
N ILE A 58 14.74 9.82 35.80
CA ILE A 58 15.26 9.95 37.16
C ILE A 58 14.95 11.38 37.59
N GLU A 59 13.83 11.57 38.28
CA GLU A 59 13.48 12.83 38.92
C GLU A 59 14.50 13.07 40.05
N GLN A 60 15.48 13.94 39.76
CA GLN A 60 16.47 14.42 40.72
C GLN A 60 15.72 15.25 41.78
N ALA A 61 15.44 14.64 42.93
CA ALA A 61 14.96 15.33 44.12
C ALA A 61 16.09 15.46 45.14
N GLY A 62 16.41 16.70 45.54
CA GLY A 62 17.24 17.03 46.70
C GLY A 62 18.51 17.78 46.37
#